data_AF-L7U8F8-F1
#
_entry.id   AF-L7U8F8-F1
#
_cell.length_a   1.000
_cell.length_b   1.000
_cell.length_c   1.000
_cell.angle_alpha   90.00
_cell.angle_beta   90.00
_cell.angle_gamma   90.00
#
_symmetry.space_group_name_H-M   'P 1'
#
loop_
_entity.id
_entity.type
_entity.pdbx_description
1 polymer ?
#
loop_
_entity_poly.entity_id
_entity_poly.type
_entity_poly.pdbx_seq_one_letter_code
_entity_poly.pdbx_strand_id
1 'polypeptide(L)'
;MKTMTRKSWVVMAVVLAPCLAMARPGAREGSEQARESERQERSEQRMERAEQRMRLRQVLTLSDALELDNAQALKMEETLRQFDEKRRPLREQVRDAARTLHQAARGDSTALAQVDTAAQRAFEARERIAALDREMYQALARGLPPEKRAKLALALARGGGKHMGLMKGESFKGLRGDD
;
A
#
# COMPACT_ATOMS: atom_id res chain seq x y z
N MET A 1 23.05 -67.50 46.55
CA MET A 1 21.63 -67.41 46.13
C MET A 1 21.57 -66.68 44.79
N LYS A 2 20.96 -67.34 43.77
CA LYS A 2 20.61 -66.91 42.38
C LYS A 2 21.80 -66.56 41.45
N THR A 3 22.25 -67.38 40.47
CA THR A 3 21.64 -68.03 39.27
C THR A 3 20.95 -67.01 38.35
N MET A 4 21.35 -66.77 37.08
CA MET A 4 21.07 -67.61 35.89
C MET A 4 21.77 -66.96 34.66
N THR A 5 22.65 -67.66 33.94
CA THR A 5 22.47 -68.46 32.71
C THR A 5 22.29 -67.70 31.38
N ARG A 6 23.27 -67.96 30.50
CA ARG A 6 23.35 -67.72 29.06
C ARG A 6 22.13 -68.25 28.29
N LYS A 7 21.77 -67.58 27.18
CA LYS A 7 21.64 -68.19 25.84
C LYS A 7 21.42 -67.12 24.77
N SER A 8 22.48 -66.88 24.01
CA SER A 8 22.44 -66.37 22.63
C SER A 8 21.50 -67.23 21.80
N TRP A 9 20.65 -66.63 20.97
CA TRP A 9 20.17 -67.19 19.70
C TRP A 9 20.14 -66.03 18.69
N VAL A 10 21.01 -66.15 17.70
CA VAL A 10 21.03 -65.38 16.46
C VAL A 10 19.90 -65.92 15.59
N VAL A 11 18.97 -65.05 15.16
CA VAL A 11 18.27 -65.23 13.90
C VAL A 11 18.31 -63.91 13.15
N MET A 12 19.10 -63.95 12.08
CA MET A 12 19.10 -63.08 10.91
C MET A 12 17.69 -62.72 10.44
N ALA A 13 17.43 -61.43 10.24
CA ALA A 13 16.53 -60.94 9.20
C ALA A 13 17.03 -59.57 8.72
N VAL A 14 17.99 -59.60 7.80
CA VAL A 14 18.24 -58.48 6.88
C VAL A 14 17.08 -58.44 5.90
N VAL A 15 16.21 -57.43 6.02
CA VAL A 15 15.38 -56.97 4.90
C VAL A 15 15.50 -55.45 4.82
N LEU A 16 16.18 -55.03 3.76
CA LEU A 16 16.11 -53.75 3.08
C LEU A 16 14.82 -52.94 3.33
N ALA A 17 14.95 -51.76 3.93
CA ALA A 17 14.06 -50.63 3.71
C ALA A 17 14.82 -49.31 3.95
N PRO A 18 15.46 -48.75 2.90
CA PRO A 18 16.14 -47.46 2.98
C PRO A 18 15.12 -46.31 2.99
N CYS A 19 15.38 -45.32 3.85
CA CYS A 19 15.01 -43.91 3.63
C CYS A 19 13.52 -43.57 3.45
N LEU A 20 12.72 -43.64 4.52
CA LEU A 20 11.49 -42.84 4.66
C LEU A 20 11.61 -41.91 5.87
N ALA A 21 12.42 -40.86 5.75
CA ALA A 21 12.54 -39.82 6.78
C ALA A 21 12.90 -38.43 6.23
N MET A 22 12.50 -38.09 4.99
CA MET A 22 12.67 -36.75 4.43
C MET A 22 11.46 -36.33 3.59
N ALA A 23 10.32 -36.14 4.26
CA ALA A 23 9.24 -35.29 3.77
C ALA A 23 8.42 -34.86 4.99
N ARG A 24 8.91 -33.84 5.70
CA ARG A 24 8.09 -33.06 6.63
C ARG A 24 7.61 -31.82 5.87
N PRO A 25 6.44 -31.86 5.21
CA PRO A 25 5.83 -30.66 4.66
C PRO A 25 5.34 -29.84 5.85
N GLY A 26 5.99 -28.71 6.11
CA GLY A 26 5.63 -27.84 7.24
C GLY A 26 6.68 -26.79 7.58
N ALA A 27 7.91 -26.93 7.10
CA ALA A 27 8.98 -25.95 7.35
C ALA A 27 9.10 -24.85 6.27
N ARG A 28 8.51 -25.03 5.08
CA ARG A 28 8.56 -24.02 4.00
C ARG A 28 7.48 -22.93 4.13
N GLU A 29 6.25 -23.30 4.52
CA GLU A 29 5.12 -22.36 4.61
C GLU A 29 5.34 -21.25 5.65
N GLY A 30 5.92 -21.56 6.82
CA GLY A 30 6.25 -20.54 7.82
C GLY A 30 7.36 -19.58 7.38
N SER A 31 8.25 -19.99 6.48
CA SER A 31 9.33 -19.15 5.96
C SER A 31 8.88 -18.21 4.84
N GLU A 32 7.83 -18.55 4.11
CA GLU A 32 7.23 -17.71 3.07
C GLU A 32 6.29 -16.67 3.66
N GLN A 33 5.46 -17.07 4.64
CA GLN A 33 4.59 -16.14 5.37
C GLN A 33 5.39 -15.05 6.12
N ALA A 34 6.49 -15.43 6.78
CA ALA A 34 7.37 -14.46 7.44
C ALA A 34 8.05 -13.50 6.45
N ARG A 35 8.42 -13.97 5.25
CA ARG A 35 9.01 -13.12 4.21
C ARG A 35 8.00 -12.17 3.59
N GLU A 36 6.74 -12.58 3.50
CA GLU A 36 5.66 -11.75 2.97
C GLU A 36 5.24 -10.67 3.95
N SER A 37 5.12 -11.00 5.25
CA SER A 37 4.86 -10.00 6.29
C SER A 37 5.97 -8.95 6.35
N GLU A 38 7.24 -9.35 6.33
CA GLU A 38 8.36 -8.40 6.29
C GLU A 38 8.36 -7.51 5.02
N ARG A 39 7.85 -8.01 3.89
CA ARG A 39 7.73 -7.22 2.66
C ARG A 39 6.60 -6.21 2.76
N GLN A 40 5.47 -6.61 3.35
CA GLN A 40 4.33 -5.74 3.61
C GLN A 40 4.73 -4.61 4.57
N GLU A 41 5.34 -4.94 5.71
CA GLU A 41 5.82 -3.95 6.70
C GLU A 41 6.81 -2.95 6.08
N ARG A 42 7.77 -3.43 5.29
CA ARG A 42 8.72 -2.54 4.57
C ARG A 42 8.02 -1.64 3.57
N SER A 43 6.98 -2.13 2.90
CA SER A 43 6.21 -1.34 1.94
C SER A 43 5.41 -0.25 2.65
N GLU A 44 4.81 -0.57 3.79
CA GLU A 44 4.06 0.37 4.63
C GLU A 44 4.96 1.46 5.18
N GLN A 45 6.12 1.10 5.75
CA GLN A 45 7.09 2.09 6.24
C GLN A 45 7.59 3.02 5.14
N ARG A 46 7.77 2.53 3.90
CA ARG A 46 8.14 3.36 2.75
C ARG A 46 7.03 4.32 2.37
N MET A 47 5.78 3.86 2.36
CA MET A 47 4.63 4.70 2.07
C MET A 47 4.47 5.78 3.13
N GLU A 48 4.57 5.42 4.42
CA GLU A 48 4.44 6.37 5.53
C GLU A 48 5.48 7.49 5.45
N ARG A 49 6.75 7.14 5.19
CA ARG A 49 7.81 8.15 4.99
C ARG A 49 7.55 9.04 3.77
N ALA A 50 7.00 8.47 2.69
CA ALA A 50 6.64 9.25 1.52
C ALA A 50 5.48 10.22 1.81
N GLU A 51 4.47 9.78 2.57
CA GLU A 51 3.35 10.62 3.02
C GLU A 51 3.83 11.75 3.93
N GLN A 52 4.71 11.47 4.91
CA GLN A 52 5.31 12.48 5.77
C GLN A 52 6.08 13.55 4.96
N ARG A 53 6.92 13.12 4.01
CA ARG A 53 7.66 14.04 3.12
C ARG A 53 6.73 14.88 2.26
N MET A 54 5.67 14.28 1.74
CA MET A 54 4.67 14.98 0.94
C MET A 54 3.95 16.03 1.78
N ARG A 55 3.54 15.68 3.00
CA ARG A 55 2.88 16.61 3.92
C ARG A 55 3.76 17.79 4.28
N LEU A 56 5.01 17.53 4.68
CA LEU A 56 5.98 18.58 4.98
C LEU A 56 6.15 19.52 3.77
N ARG A 57 6.32 18.96 2.57
CA ARG A 57 6.41 19.76 1.34
C ARG A 57 5.14 20.59 1.10
N GLN A 58 3.96 20.01 1.34
CA GLN A 58 2.69 20.69 1.16
C GLN A 58 2.53 21.84 2.16
N VAL A 59 2.85 21.61 3.43
CA VAL A 59 2.85 22.65 4.47
C VAL A 59 3.81 23.77 4.07
N LEU A 60 5.05 23.46 3.70
CA LEU A 60 6.02 24.48 3.27
C LEU A 60 5.51 25.27 2.06
N THR A 61 4.96 24.59 1.06
CA THR A 61 4.41 25.26 -0.14
C THR A 61 3.22 26.17 0.20
N LEU A 62 2.35 25.73 1.11
CA LEU A 62 1.18 26.51 1.52
C LEU A 62 1.57 27.65 2.45
N SER A 63 2.50 27.45 3.38
CA SER A 63 3.02 28.49 4.27
C SER A 63 3.71 29.60 3.50
N ASP A 64 4.50 29.25 2.47
CA ASP A 64 5.12 30.21 1.56
C ASP A 64 4.06 30.95 0.74
N ALA A 65 3.13 30.22 0.09
CA ALA A 65 2.08 30.83 -0.72
C ALA A 65 1.12 31.74 0.06
N LEU A 66 0.89 31.45 1.33
CA LEU A 66 -0.06 32.16 2.19
C LEU A 66 0.61 33.12 3.17
N GLU A 67 1.94 33.18 3.18
CA GLU A 67 2.74 33.95 4.13
C GLU A 67 2.22 33.71 5.55
N LEU A 68 2.17 32.44 5.96
CA LEU A 68 1.67 32.04 7.27
C LEU A 68 2.75 32.21 8.33
N ASP A 69 2.33 32.62 9.52
CA ASP A 69 3.18 32.53 10.70
C ASP A 69 3.35 31.06 11.16
N ASN A 70 4.30 30.84 12.07
CA ASN A 70 4.60 29.50 12.58
C ASN A 70 3.40 28.83 13.26
N ALA A 71 2.55 29.59 13.97
CA ALA A 71 1.39 29.03 14.66
C ALA A 71 0.29 28.60 13.67
N GLN A 72 0.08 29.38 12.62
CA GLN A 72 -0.83 29.09 11.52
C GLN A 72 -0.34 27.88 10.69
N ALA A 73 0.96 27.79 10.43
CA ALA A 73 1.56 26.65 9.74
C ALA A 73 1.37 25.33 10.51
N LEU A 74 1.62 25.34 11.83
CA LEU A 74 1.40 24.17 12.70
C LEU A 74 -0.06 23.72 12.73
N LYS A 75 -1.00 24.66 12.84
CA LYS A 75 -2.44 24.35 12.79
C LYS A 75 -2.86 23.77 11.44
N MET A 76 -2.26 24.25 10.36
CA MET A 76 -2.50 23.72 9.03
C MET A 76 -1.94 22.31 8.85
N GLU A 77 -0.74 22.04 9.35
CA GLU A 77 -0.15 20.70 9.36
C GLU A 77 -1.06 19.69 10.09
N GLU A 78 -1.55 20.07 11.28
CA GLU A 78 -2.48 19.25 12.05
C GLU A 78 -3.77 18.94 11.28
N THR A 79 -4.33 19.97 10.64
CA THR A 79 -5.54 19.82 9.82
C THR A 79 -5.28 18.88 8.63
N LEU A 80 -4.17 19.07 7.91
CA LEU A 80 -3.77 18.22 6.79
C LEU A 80 -3.58 16.76 7.23
N ARG A 81 -2.96 16.53 8.40
CA ARG A 81 -2.80 15.18 8.97
C ARG A 81 -4.14 14.48 9.18
N GLN A 82 -5.11 15.15 9.80
CA GLN A 82 -6.42 14.57 10.07
C GLN A 82 -7.16 14.18 8.78
N PHE A 83 -7.04 14.98 7.72
CA PHE A 83 -7.64 14.64 6.43
C PHE A 83 -6.86 13.54 5.69
N ASP A 84 -5.53 13.48 5.82
CA ASP A 84 -4.73 12.39 5.26
C ASP A 84 -5.09 11.03 5.86
N GLU A 85 -5.30 10.97 7.17
CA GLU A 85 -5.74 9.77 7.89
C GLU A 85 -7.10 9.29 7.40
N LYS A 86 -8.05 10.22 7.17
CA LYS A 86 -9.37 9.90 6.60
C LYS A 86 -9.30 9.43 5.15
N ARG A 87 -8.35 9.96 4.37
CA ARG A 87 -8.16 9.59 2.96
C ARG A 87 -7.49 8.24 2.78
N ARG A 88 -6.64 7.82 3.71
CA ARG A 88 -5.87 6.58 3.62
C ARG A 88 -6.72 5.34 3.29
N PRO A 89 -7.81 5.01 4.02
CA PRO A 89 -8.64 3.84 3.69
C PRO A 89 -9.33 3.98 2.33
N LEU A 90 -9.66 5.19 1.88
CA LEU A 90 -10.24 5.42 0.56
C LEU A 90 -9.20 5.22 -0.55
N ARG A 91 -7.95 5.64 -0.34
CA ARG A 91 -6.85 5.38 -1.29
C ARG A 91 -6.56 3.89 -1.40
N GLU A 92 -6.61 3.16 -0.28
CA GLU A 92 -6.47 1.70 -0.26
C GLU A 92 -7.60 1.03 -1.07
N GLN A 93 -8.85 1.45 -0.86
CA GLN A 93 -9.99 0.95 -1.67
C GLN A 93 -9.80 1.20 -3.17
N VAL A 94 -9.35 2.39 -3.57
CA VAL A 94 -9.05 2.70 -4.98
C VAL A 94 -7.91 1.82 -5.50
N ARG A 95 -6.86 1.58 -4.70
CA ARG A 95 -5.72 0.75 -5.09
C ARG A 95 -6.12 -0.70 -5.28
N ASP A 96 -6.94 -1.24 -4.39
CA ASP A 96 -7.39 -2.63 -4.46
C ASP A 96 -8.35 -2.83 -5.63
N ALA A 97 -9.28 -1.91 -5.85
CA ALA A 97 -10.12 -1.91 -7.04
C ALA A 97 -9.27 -1.86 -8.33
N ALA A 98 -8.25 -1.00 -8.38
CA ALA A 98 -7.34 -0.92 -9.52
C ALA A 98 -6.54 -2.23 -9.74
N ARG A 99 -6.12 -2.92 -8.68
CA ARG A 99 -5.47 -4.23 -8.77
C ARG A 99 -6.38 -5.26 -9.43
N THR A 100 -7.64 -5.36 -8.98
CA THR A 100 -8.63 -6.27 -9.59
C THR A 100 -8.86 -5.92 -11.06
N LEU A 101 -9.02 -4.64 -11.39
CA LEU A 101 -9.19 -4.21 -12.80
C LEU A 101 -7.96 -4.55 -13.66
N HIS A 102 -6.75 -4.39 -13.12
CA HIS A 102 -5.52 -4.79 -13.82
C HIS A 102 -5.41 -6.29 -14.04
N GLN A 103 -5.83 -7.12 -13.06
CA GLN A 103 -5.87 -8.58 -13.20
C GLN A 103 -6.90 -9.00 -14.24
N ALA A 104 -8.10 -8.41 -14.20
CA ALA A 104 -9.14 -8.67 -15.19
C ALA A 104 -8.71 -8.28 -16.61
N ALA A 105 -8.02 -7.14 -16.77
CA ALA A 105 -7.46 -6.72 -18.05
C ALA A 105 -6.38 -7.68 -18.59
N ARG A 106 -5.75 -8.49 -17.73
CA ARG A 106 -4.81 -9.54 -18.10
C ARG A 106 -5.48 -10.90 -18.37
N GLY A 107 -6.81 -10.99 -18.25
CA GLY A 107 -7.58 -12.21 -18.53
C GLY A 107 -7.78 -13.13 -17.33
N ASP A 108 -7.54 -12.67 -16.10
CA ASP A 108 -7.84 -13.47 -14.91
C ASP A 108 -9.36 -13.67 -14.76
N SER A 109 -9.81 -14.91 -14.90
CA SER A 109 -11.23 -15.30 -14.81
C SER A 109 -11.91 -14.93 -13.49
N THR A 110 -11.16 -14.96 -12.37
CA THR A 110 -11.70 -14.62 -11.05
C THR A 110 -11.88 -13.11 -10.92
N ALA A 111 -10.96 -12.33 -11.47
CA ALA A 111 -11.04 -10.88 -11.50
C ALA A 111 -12.08 -10.38 -12.51
N LEU A 112 -12.25 -11.07 -13.64
CA LEU A 112 -13.26 -10.76 -14.66
C LEU A 112 -14.68 -10.74 -14.09
N ALA A 113 -15.01 -11.70 -13.21
CA ALA A 113 -16.29 -11.74 -12.51
C ALA A 113 -16.51 -10.54 -11.54
N GLN A 114 -15.46 -9.81 -11.19
CA GLN A 114 -15.49 -8.72 -10.22
C GLN A 114 -15.31 -7.33 -10.86
N VAL A 115 -15.17 -7.23 -12.19
CA VAL A 115 -14.83 -5.98 -12.89
C VAL A 115 -15.81 -4.85 -12.57
N ASP A 116 -17.10 -5.07 -12.74
CA ASP A 116 -18.10 -4.03 -12.54
C ASP A 116 -18.16 -3.57 -11.08
N THR A 117 -18.03 -4.51 -10.14
CA THR A 117 -17.98 -4.20 -8.71
C THR A 117 -16.71 -3.42 -8.34
N ALA A 118 -15.56 -3.79 -8.89
CA ALA A 118 -14.30 -3.08 -8.68
C ALA A 118 -14.35 -1.67 -9.28
N ALA A 119 -14.90 -1.52 -10.49
CA ALA A 119 -15.08 -0.22 -11.13
C ALA A 119 -15.97 0.70 -10.27
N GLN A 120 -17.12 0.20 -9.81
CA GLN A 120 -18.04 0.97 -8.97
C GLN A 120 -17.38 1.42 -7.66
N ARG A 121 -16.67 0.52 -6.97
CA ARG A 121 -15.93 0.85 -5.74
C ARG A 121 -14.87 1.92 -5.98
N ALA A 122 -14.16 1.87 -7.10
CA ALA A 122 -13.17 2.90 -7.43
C ALA A 122 -13.80 4.28 -7.63
N PHE A 123 -14.96 4.35 -8.29
CA PHE A 123 -15.67 5.62 -8.50
C PHE A 123 -16.23 6.19 -7.19
N GLU A 124 -16.88 5.36 -6.37
CA GLU A 124 -17.41 5.79 -5.07
C GLU A 124 -16.30 6.29 -4.14
N ALA A 125 -15.17 5.58 -4.08
CA ALA A 125 -14.04 6.00 -3.26
C ALA A 125 -13.45 7.34 -3.74
N ARG A 126 -13.38 7.57 -5.06
CA ARG A 126 -12.95 8.86 -5.63
C ARG A 126 -13.91 9.98 -5.31
N GLU A 127 -15.22 9.73 -5.37
CA GLU A 127 -16.23 10.73 -5.00
C GLU A 127 -16.10 11.13 -3.53
N ARG A 128 -15.91 10.16 -2.63
CA ARG A 128 -15.67 10.43 -1.21
C ARG A 128 -14.38 11.21 -0.98
N ILE A 129 -13.31 10.91 -1.72
CA ILE A 129 -12.06 11.69 -1.65
C ILE A 129 -12.32 13.14 -2.08
N ALA A 130 -13.05 13.36 -3.17
CA ALA A 130 -13.40 14.71 -3.64
C ALA A 130 -14.30 15.47 -2.65
N ALA A 131 -15.18 14.78 -1.93
CA ALA A 131 -15.94 15.37 -0.82
C ALA A 131 -15.00 15.81 0.32
N LEU A 132 -14.05 14.94 0.73
CA LEU A 132 -13.04 15.27 1.73
C LEU A 132 -12.11 16.42 1.30
N ASP A 133 -11.78 16.54 0.00
CA ASP A 133 -11.03 17.69 -0.53
C ASP A 133 -11.76 19.02 -0.28
N ARG A 134 -13.08 19.04 -0.50
CA ARG A 134 -13.91 20.22 -0.27
C ARG A 134 -14.00 20.58 1.21
N GLU A 135 -14.22 19.58 2.07
CA GLU A 135 -14.23 19.78 3.52
C GLU A 135 -12.88 20.28 4.05
N MET A 136 -11.78 19.73 3.55
CA MET A 136 -10.43 20.16 3.90
C MET A 136 -10.20 21.62 3.51
N TYR A 137 -10.59 22.02 2.29
CA TYR A 137 -10.50 23.42 1.90
C TYR A 137 -11.28 24.32 2.85
N GLN A 138 -12.52 23.96 3.20
CA GLN A 138 -13.34 24.75 4.12
C GLN A 138 -12.71 24.85 5.53
N ALA A 139 -12.14 23.75 6.03
CA ALA A 139 -11.46 23.72 7.32
C ALA A 139 -10.22 24.63 7.33
N LEU A 140 -9.41 24.58 6.26
CA LEU A 140 -8.22 25.42 6.12
C LEU A 140 -8.55 26.89 5.84
N ALA A 141 -9.62 27.15 5.09
CA ALA A 141 -10.08 28.49 4.78
C ALA A 141 -10.70 29.22 5.98
N ARG A 142 -11.09 28.48 7.03
CA ARG A 142 -11.73 29.04 8.21
C ARG A 142 -10.75 29.94 8.98
N GLY A 143 -11.07 31.23 9.03
CA GLY A 143 -10.25 32.23 9.71
C GLY A 143 -9.14 32.83 8.84
N LEU A 144 -9.05 32.45 7.55
CA LEU A 144 -8.20 33.15 6.59
C LEU A 144 -8.95 34.34 5.96
N PRO A 145 -8.26 35.48 5.73
CA PRO A 145 -8.85 36.58 4.97
C PRO A 145 -9.14 36.16 3.51
N PRO A 146 -10.07 36.83 2.80
CA PRO A 146 -10.50 36.44 1.46
C PRO A 146 -9.35 36.26 0.45
N GLU A 147 -8.34 37.14 0.50
CA GLU A 147 -7.16 37.06 -0.36
C GLU A 147 -6.35 35.77 -0.13
N LYS A 148 -6.08 35.42 1.13
CA LYS A 148 -5.38 34.18 1.49
C LYS A 148 -6.23 32.95 1.13
N ARG A 149 -7.56 33.02 1.21
CA ARG A 149 -8.45 31.93 0.76
C ARG A 149 -8.35 31.67 -0.75
N ALA A 150 -8.20 32.73 -1.55
CA ALA A 150 -7.99 32.60 -2.99
C ALA A 150 -6.63 31.98 -3.31
N LYS A 151 -5.56 32.47 -2.65
CA LYS A 151 -4.21 31.88 -2.75
C LYS A 151 -4.21 30.38 -2.36
N LEU A 152 -4.95 30.01 -1.31
CA LEU A 152 -5.12 28.62 -0.86
C LEU A 152 -5.78 27.76 -1.94
N ALA A 153 -6.89 28.24 -2.52
CA ALA A 153 -7.59 27.52 -3.58
C ALA A 153 -6.67 27.27 -4.80
N LEU A 154 -5.90 28.29 -5.21
CA LEU A 154 -4.93 28.15 -6.31
C LEU A 154 -3.79 27.18 -5.97
N ALA A 155 -3.29 27.22 -4.73
CA ALA A 155 -2.22 26.31 -4.29
C ALA A 155 -2.70 24.85 -4.24
N LEU A 156 -3.92 24.61 -3.73
CA LEU A 156 -4.52 23.28 -3.70
C LEU A 156 -4.84 22.75 -5.11
N ALA A 157 -5.32 23.60 -6.03
CA ALA A 157 -5.55 23.20 -7.42
C ALA A 157 -4.24 22.79 -8.14
N ARG A 158 -3.13 23.49 -7.88
CA ARG A 158 -1.81 23.15 -8.43
C ARG A 158 -1.21 21.89 -7.78
N GLY A 159 -1.51 21.63 -6.52
CA GLY A 159 -1.06 20.44 -5.78
C GLY A 159 -1.85 19.18 -6.12
N GLY A 160 -3.18 19.30 -6.25
CA GLY A 160 -4.11 18.18 -6.50
C GLY A 160 -3.99 17.55 -7.89
N GLY A 161 -3.51 18.31 -8.89
CA GLY A 161 -3.32 17.80 -10.25
C GLY A 161 -2.13 16.85 -10.45
N LYS A 162 -1.21 16.74 -9.48
CA LYS A 162 0.04 15.95 -9.66
C LYS A 162 -0.10 14.45 -9.39
N HIS A 163 -1.27 13.97 -8.97
CA HIS A 163 -1.52 12.52 -8.89
C HIS A 163 -1.73 11.84 -10.26
N MET A 164 -1.84 12.62 -11.34
CA MET A 164 -1.77 12.17 -12.75
C MET A 164 -0.33 12.22 -13.33
N GLY A 165 0.69 12.40 -12.47
CA GLY A 165 2.09 12.62 -12.91
C GLY A 165 3.01 11.39 -12.87
N LEU A 166 2.56 10.23 -12.35
CA LEU A 166 3.39 9.01 -12.29
C LEU A 166 3.16 8.04 -13.46
N MET A 167 2.68 8.56 -14.60
CA MET A 167 2.67 7.89 -15.91
C MET A 167 3.55 8.67 -16.90
N LYS A 168 4.67 9.23 -16.44
CA LYS A 168 5.67 9.83 -17.30
C LYS A 168 7.05 9.33 -16.91
N GLY A 169 7.53 8.28 -17.58
CA GLY A 169 8.94 7.92 -17.55
C GLY A 169 9.32 6.45 -17.47
N GLU A 170 8.53 5.50 -17.97
CA GLU A 170 9.12 4.25 -18.48
C GLU A 170 8.88 4.17 -19.98
N SER A 171 9.97 4.48 -20.67
CA SER A 171 10.18 4.45 -22.09
C SER A 171 9.68 3.14 -22.68
N PHE A 172 8.62 3.26 -23.48
CA PHE A 172 8.28 2.33 -24.55
C PHE A 172 9.45 2.31 -25.56
N LYS A 173 10.54 1.61 -25.21
CA LYS A 173 11.72 1.41 -26.04
C LYS A 173 12.01 -0.09 -26.08
N GLY A 174 11.12 -0.82 -26.74
CA GLY A 174 11.22 -2.28 -26.84
C GLY A 174 10.37 -2.90 -27.94
N LEU A 175 9.84 -2.12 -28.88
CA LEU A 175 9.13 -2.63 -30.06
C LEU A 175 9.54 -1.81 -31.28
N ARG A 176 10.79 -1.98 -31.71
CA ARG A 176 11.18 -1.77 -33.10
C ARG A 176 11.80 -3.10 -33.51
N GLY A 177 11.01 -3.87 -34.27
CA GLY A 177 11.38 -5.19 -34.75
C GLY A 177 12.67 -5.11 -35.57
N ASP A 178 13.50 -6.12 -35.35
CA ASP A 178 14.33 -6.65 -36.42
C ASP A 178 13.38 -7.24 -37.48
N ASP A 179 13.47 -6.70 -38.69
CA ASP A 179 13.27 -7.38 -39.97
C ASP A 179 14.04 -6.57 -41.03
#